data_AF-A0A7Y5GI71-F1
#
_entry.id   AF-A0A7Y5GI71-F1
#
_cell.length_a   1.000
_cell.length_b   1.000
_cell.length_c   1.000
_cell.angle_alpha   90.00
_cell.angle_beta   90.00
_cell.angle_gamma   90.00
#
_symmetry.space_group_name_H-M   'P 1'
#
loop_
_entity.id
_entity.type
_entity.pdbx_description
1 polymer ?
#
loop_
_entity_poly.entity_id
_entity_poly.type
_entity_poly.pdbx_seq_one_letter_code
_entity_poly.pdbx_strand_id
1 'polypeptide(L)'
;MIRTLLVILLAVLCAGNAVPAEQGQLDASPALFSVLAAINAAGYDADLDSPANDPIREAVRKNLASKNIPCLNDLKQFFASHRQKGWTAELSQYISFALSVDGPPAFEYRFQHYLLPPDVQPLTGFETLMARFHREADIGTLWKQAQSAFERQIERYHQPVSAAVLEVNGYMRNTSGGFLGRRFQIYIDLLGAPNQIHTRSYADDYFVVLTPSPEPQVEDVRHAYLHYLLDPLATKYGMVL
;
A
#
# COMPACT_ATOMS: atom_id res chain seq x y z
N MET A 1 -57.71 23.45 22.28
CA MET A 1 -56.72 24.42 21.75
C MET A 1 -55.34 23.98 22.19
N ILE A 2 -54.44 23.87 21.22
CA ILE A 2 -53.20 23.08 21.21
C ILE A 2 -52.14 23.70 22.14
N ARG A 3 -51.50 22.87 22.99
CA ARG A 3 -50.25 23.19 23.71
C ARG A 3 -49.16 22.29 23.15
N THR A 4 -48.35 22.82 22.24
CA THR A 4 -47.18 22.15 21.68
C THR A 4 -45.92 22.51 22.46
N LEU A 5 -45.14 21.46 22.77
CA LEU A 5 -43.78 21.47 23.32
C LEU A 5 -42.79 22.26 22.45
N LEU A 6 -41.73 22.78 23.07
CA LEU A 6 -40.41 22.84 22.44
C LEU A 6 -39.32 22.54 23.47
N VAL A 7 -38.84 21.29 23.45
CA VAL A 7 -37.60 20.86 24.11
C VAL A 7 -36.49 21.04 23.08
N ILE A 8 -35.53 21.93 23.36
CA ILE A 8 -34.35 22.13 22.51
C ILE A 8 -33.31 21.09 22.93
N LEU A 9 -33.12 20.07 22.09
CA LEU A 9 -32.05 19.08 22.20
C LEU A 9 -30.79 19.64 21.54
N LEU A 10 -29.74 19.92 22.32
CA LEU A 10 -28.44 20.31 21.81
C LEU A 10 -27.72 19.06 21.25
N ALA A 11 -27.71 18.91 19.93
CA ALA A 11 -26.89 17.89 19.27
C ALA A 11 -25.44 18.40 19.18
N VAL A 12 -24.54 17.84 19.99
CA VAL A 12 -23.10 17.99 19.80
C VAL A 12 -22.71 17.14 18.59
N LEU A 13 -22.48 17.80 17.44
CA LEU A 13 -21.80 17.16 16.33
C LEU A 13 -20.33 16.96 16.69
N CYS A 14 -19.93 15.71 16.89
CA CYS A 14 -18.54 15.30 16.77
C CYS A 14 -18.11 15.45 15.31
N ALA A 15 -17.70 16.66 14.92
CA ALA A 15 -16.85 16.82 13.75
C ALA A 15 -15.49 16.22 14.11
N GLY A 16 -15.24 14.99 13.65
CA GLY A 16 -13.89 14.45 13.62
C GLY A 16 -13.05 15.36 12.74
N ASN A 17 -12.20 16.18 13.36
CA ASN A 17 -11.17 16.91 12.63
C ASN A 17 -10.26 15.85 11.99
N ALA A 18 -10.39 15.66 10.68
CA ALA A 18 -9.38 14.96 9.91
C ALA A 18 -8.09 15.77 10.08
N VAL A 19 -7.15 15.23 10.86
CA VAL A 19 -5.79 15.77 10.92
C VAL A 19 -5.27 15.73 9.48
N PRO A 20 -4.82 16.85 8.91
CA PRO A 20 -4.21 16.80 7.58
C PRO A 20 -3.07 15.78 7.63
N ALA A 21 -3.13 14.78 6.73
CA ALA A 21 -2.10 13.76 6.62
C ALA A 21 -0.73 14.44 6.56
N GLU A 22 0.19 14.05 7.46
CA GLU A 22 1.58 14.52 7.35
C GLU A 22 2.13 14.14 5.97
N GLN A 23 2.88 15.04 5.35
CA GLN A 23 3.53 14.74 4.09
C GLN A 23 4.49 13.57 4.25
N GLY A 24 4.34 12.53 3.42
CA GLY A 24 5.10 11.30 3.60
C GLY A 24 4.63 10.45 4.77
N GLN A 25 3.32 10.51 5.09
CA GLN A 25 2.70 9.60 6.04
C GLN A 25 3.11 8.15 5.72
N LEU A 26 3.79 7.55 6.69
CA LEU A 26 4.10 6.13 6.72
C LEU A 26 2.87 5.41 7.24
N ASP A 27 2.37 4.46 6.48
CA ASP A 27 1.19 3.70 6.85
C ASP A 27 1.34 2.23 6.45
N ALA A 28 0.41 1.41 6.94
CA ALA A 28 0.25 0.03 6.53
C ALA A 28 -1.06 -0.09 5.75
N SER A 29 -1.05 -0.85 4.65
CA SER A 29 -2.22 -0.98 3.78
C SER A 29 -2.89 -2.34 3.92
N PRO A 30 -4.15 -2.42 4.37
CA PRO A 30 -4.90 -3.68 4.41
C PRO A 30 -5.05 -4.33 3.02
N ALA A 31 -5.11 -3.52 1.96
CA ALA A 31 -5.15 -3.99 0.58
C ALA A 31 -3.83 -4.68 0.20
N LEU A 32 -2.68 -4.01 0.44
CA LEU A 32 -1.35 -4.58 0.20
C LEU A 32 -1.15 -5.86 1.01
N PHE A 33 -1.45 -5.84 2.32
CA PHE A 33 -1.35 -7.02 3.16
C PHE A 33 -2.17 -8.19 2.61
N SER A 34 -3.42 -7.95 2.22
CA SER A 34 -4.30 -8.99 1.71
C SER A 34 -3.78 -9.60 0.41
N VAL A 35 -3.34 -8.76 -0.53
CA VAL A 35 -2.82 -9.21 -1.84
C VAL A 35 -1.50 -9.96 -1.66
N LEU A 36 -0.59 -9.47 -0.84
CA LEU A 36 0.69 -10.13 -0.62
C LEU A 36 0.53 -11.43 0.18
N ALA A 37 -0.42 -11.50 1.10
CA ALA A 37 -0.80 -12.76 1.76
C ALA A 37 -1.33 -13.78 0.73
N ALA A 38 -2.16 -13.34 -0.21
CA ALA A 38 -2.70 -14.19 -1.27
C ALA A 38 -1.59 -14.79 -2.15
N ILE A 39 -0.67 -13.97 -2.68
CA ILE A 39 0.39 -14.48 -3.54
C ILE A 39 1.39 -15.36 -2.76
N ASN A 40 1.64 -15.09 -1.48
CA ASN A 40 2.46 -15.96 -0.64
C ASN A 40 1.79 -17.33 -0.44
N ALA A 41 0.46 -17.40 -0.29
CA ALA A 41 -0.27 -18.67 -0.28
C ALA A 41 -0.30 -19.36 -1.66
N ALA A 42 -0.23 -18.58 -2.73
CA ALA A 42 -0.25 -19.04 -4.11
C ALA A 42 1.10 -19.59 -4.62
N GLY A 43 2.22 -19.29 -3.93
CA GLY A 43 3.56 -19.77 -4.29
C GLY A 43 4.58 -18.66 -4.62
N TYR A 44 4.39 -17.44 -4.11
CA TYR A 44 5.41 -16.39 -4.17
C TYR A 44 6.53 -16.68 -3.15
N ASP A 45 7.60 -17.33 -3.62
CA ASP A 45 8.65 -17.91 -2.77
C ASP A 45 10.01 -17.19 -2.89
N ALA A 46 9.98 -15.95 -3.40
CA ALA A 46 11.17 -15.13 -3.53
C ALA A 46 11.82 -14.87 -2.17
N ASP A 47 13.11 -15.20 -2.06
CA ASP A 47 13.99 -14.91 -0.93
C ASP A 47 13.47 -15.39 0.43
N LEU A 48 12.73 -16.51 0.52
CA LEU A 48 12.18 -17.01 1.79
C LEU A 48 13.24 -17.27 2.87
N ASP A 49 14.44 -17.72 2.47
CA ASP A 49 15.53 -18.02 3.40
C ASP A 49 16.36 -16.78 3.77
N SER A 50 16.01 -15.59 3.27
CA SER A 50 16.74 -14.36 3.57
C SER A 50 16.57 -13.96 5.03
N PRO A 51 17.66 -13.64 5.76
CA PRO A 51 17.58 -13.14 7.13
C PRO A 51 16.99 -11.72 7.21
N ALA A 52 16.82 -11.05 6.08
CA ALA A 52 16.21 -9.72 5.99
C ALA A 52 14.66 -9.75 5.97
N ASN A 53 14.04 -10.93 5.88
CA ASN A 53 12.59 -11.04 5.96
C ASN A 53 12.07 -10.64 7.36
N ASP A 54 10.84 -10.14 7.39
CA ASP A 54 10.10 -10.03 8.64
C ASP A 54 9.48 -11.40 9.02
N PRO A 55 9.54 -11.83 10.30
CA PRO A 55 8.92 -13.07 10.76
C PRO A 55 7.42 -13.20 10.46
N ILE A 56 6.71 -12.08 10.27
CA ILE A 56 5.28 -12.06 9.91
C ILE A 56 5.03 -12.75 8.58
N ARG A 57 5.94 -12.67 7.60
CA ARG A 57 5.76 -13.35 6.31
C ARG A 57 5.59 -14.85 6.49
N GLU A 58 6.49 -15.46 7.26
CA GLU A 58 6.45 -16.89 7.55
C GLU A 58 5.24 -17.28 8.42
N ALA A 59 4.89 -16.44 9.41
CA ALA A 59 3.73 -16.67 10.25
C ALA A 59 2.42 -16.67 9.43
N VAL A 60 2.26 -15.72 8.51
CA VAL A 60 1.11 -15.63 7.60
C VAL A 60 1.06 -16.85 6.68
N ARG A 61 2.19 -17.23 6.07
CA ARG A 61 2.26 -18.43 5.20
C ARG A 61 1.85 -19.70 5.94
N LYS A 62 2.38 -19.93 7.14
CA LYS A 62 2.03 -21.07 7.98
C LYS A 62 0.55 -21.09 8.36
N ASN A 63 -0.02 -19.94 8.70
CA ASN A 63 -1.44 -19.85 9.03
C ASN A 63 -2.33 -20.16 7.83
N LEU A 64 -2.00 -19.63 6.65
CA LEU A 64 -2.77 -19.87 5.43
C LEU A 64 -2.67 -21.34 4.99
N ALA A 65 -1.50 -21.95 5.13
CA ALA A 65 -1.28 -23.35 4.81
C ALA A 65 -2.03 -24.33 5.74
N SER A 66 -2.37 -23.92 6.96
CA SER A 66 -3.14 -24.76 7.90
C SER A 66 -4.66 -24.66 7.71
N LYS A 67 -5.12 -23.74 6.86
CA LYS A 67 -6.55 -23.52 6.56
C LYS A 67 -6.98 -24.30 5.32
N ASN A 68 -8.23 -24.76 5.32
CA ASN A 68 -8.89 -25.20 4.10
C ASN A 68 -9.53 -23.99 3.42
N ILE A 69 -8.87 -23.44 2.40
CA ILE A 69 -9.31 -22.25 1.66
C ILE A 69 -9.86 -22.72 0.31
N PRO A 70 -11.19 -22.71 0.08
CA PRO A 70 -11.80 -23.27 -1.13
C PRO A 70 -11.25 -22.70 -2.45
N CYS A 71 -11.02 -21.39 -2.54
CA CYS A 71 -10.53 -20.73 -3.74
C CYS A 71 -9.00 -20.79 -3.92
N LEU A 72 -8.25 -21.49 -3.06
CA LEU A 72 -6.79 -21.49 -3.11
C LEU A 72 -6.24 -22.10 -4.40
N ASN A 73 -6.90 -23.12 -4.94
CA ASN A 73 -6.49 -23.72 -6.22
C ASN A 73 -6.69 -22.75 -7.39
N ASP A 74 -7.83 -22.05 -7.43
CA ASP A 74 -8.10 -21.00 -8.41
C ASP A 74 -7.02 -19.91 -8.34
N LEU A 75 -6.67 -19.50 -7.11
CA LEU A 75 -5.62 -18.50 -6.85
C LEU A 75 -4.24 -18.95 -7.31
N LYS A 76 -3.86 -20.21 -7.05
CA LYS A 76 -2.60 -20.79 -7.55
C LYS A 76 -2.56 -20.84 -9.07
N GLN A 77 -3.66 -21.22 -9.71
CA GLN A 77 -3.75 -21.25 -11.17
C GLN A 77 -3.69 -19.84 -11.78
N PHE A 78 -4.34 -18.86 -11.14
CA PHE A 78 -4.25 -17.46 -11.53
C PHE A 78 -2.81 -16.96 -11.41
N PHE A 79 -2.16 -17.17 -10.26
CA PHE A 79 -0.77 -16.78 -10.06
C PHE A 79 0.18 -17.44 -11.08
N ALA A 80 -0.01 -18.73 -11.37
CA ALA A 80 0.81 -19.47 -12.33
C ALA A 80 0.60 -19.02 -13.80
N SER A 81 -0.57 -18.48 -14.14
CA SER A 81 -0.86 -17.97 -15.49
C SER A 81 -0.40 -16.53 -15.72
N HIS A 82 -0.10 -15.77 -14.66
CA HIS A 82 0.30 -14.37 -14.72
C HIS A 82 1.77 -14.13 -14.32
N ARG A 83 2.61 -15.16 -14.43
CA ARG A 83 4.04 -15.10 -14.04
C ARG A 83 4.77 -14.01 -14.82
N GLN A 84 5.55 -13.21 -14.11
CA GLN A 84 6.47 -12.24 -14.72
C GLN A 84 7.91 -12.78 -14.85
N LYS A 85 8.72 -12.08 -15.63
CA LYS A 85 10.15 -12.35 -15.76
C LYS A 85 10.89 -11.92 -14.48
N GLY A 86 10.97 -12.85 -13.54
CA GLY A 86 11.69 -12.67 -12.28
C GLY A 86 10.80 -12.18 -11.13
N TRP A 87 11.26 -12.43 -9.91
CA TRP A 87 10.48 -12.24 -8.69
C TRP A 87 10.17 -10.79 -8.33
N THR A 88 11.04 -9.85 -8.70
CA THR A 88 10.79 -8.41 -8.50
C THR A 88 9.67 -7.92 -9.40
N ALA A 89 9.69 -8.29 -10.68
CA ALA A 89 8.61 -7.96 -11.62
C ALA A 89 7.29 -8.65 -11.23
N GLU A 90 7.38 -9.88 -10.70
CA GLU A 90 6.23 -10.60 -10.16
C GLU A 90 5.59 -9.83 -8.99
N LEU A 91 6.37 -9.43 -7.99
CA LEU A 91 5.85 -8.66 -6.86
C LEU A 91 5.29 -7.31 -7.30
N SER A 92 5.98 -6.67 -8.23
CA SER A 92 5.66 -5.34 -8.77
C SER A 92 4.23 -5.25 -9.28
N GLN A 93 3.74 -6.20 -10.09
CA GLN A 93 2.36 -6.17 -10.63
C GLN A 93 1.29 -6.30 -9.53
N TYR A 94 1.53 -7.11 -8.49
CA TYR A 94 0.58 -7.29 -7.39
C TYR A 94 0.57 -6.10 -6.43
N ILE A 95 1.71 -5.43 -6.24
CA ILE A 95 1.76 -4.12 -5.56
C ILE A 95 0.94 -3.10 -6.36
N SER A 96 1.16 -3.00 -7.67
CA SER A 96 0.39 -2.10 -8.54
C SER A 96 -1.12 -2.37 -8.45
N PHE A 97 -1.52 -3.65 -8.41
CA PHE A 97 -2.92 -4.05 -8.22
C PHE A 97 -3.46 -3.59 -6.87
N ALA A 98 -2.74 -3.86 -5.78
CA ALA A 98 -3.16 -3.46 -4.43
C ALA A 98 -3.28 -1.93 -4.27
N LEU A 99 -2.44 -1.17 -4.98
CA LEU A 99 -2.51 0.29 -5.06
C LEU A 99 -3.60 0.80 -6.03
N SER A 100 -4.31 -0.09 -6.73
CA SER A 100 -5.36 0.29 -7.69
C SER A 100 -6.77 0.01 -7.18
N VAL A 101 -6.90 -0.46 -5.93
CA VAL A 101 -8.19 -0.87 -5.34
C VAL A 101 -8.45 -0.17 -4.00
N ASP A 102 -9.72 -0.03 -3.60
CA ASP A 102 -10.11 0.61 -2.33
C ASP A 102 -9.85 -0.28 -1.09
N GLY A 103 -9.52 -1.56 -1.30
CA GLY A 103 -9.14 -2.52 -0.26
C GLY A 103 -10.25 -3.48 0.15
N PRO A 104 -10.04 -4.29 1.20
CA PRO A 104 -11.01 -5.29 1.62
C PRO A 104 -12.32 -4.65 2.12
N PRO A 105 -13.45 -5.35 1.99
CA PRO A 105 -13.55 -6.75 1.54
C PRO A 105 -13.76 -6.91 0.02
N ALA A 106 -14.01 -5.83 -0.73
CA ALA A 106 -14.50 -5.91 -2.11
C ALA A 106 -13.38 -5.80 -3.17
N PHE A 107 -12.28 -5.10 -2.88
CA PHE A 107 -11.17 -4.88 -3.81
C PHE A 107 -11.58 -4.24 -5.14
N GLU A 108 -12.62 -3.42 -5.13
CA GLU A 108 -13.06 -2.67 -6.31
C GLU A 108 -11.96 -1.70 -6.76
N TYR A 109 -11.79 -1.56 -8.07
CA TYR A 109 -10.84 -0.61 -8.63
C TYR A 109 -11.28 0.82 -8.32
N ARG A 110 -10.36 1.60 -7.75
CA ARG A 110 -10.58 3.02 -7.44
C ARG A 110 -10.27 3.95 -8.61
N PHE A 111 -9.67 3.41 -9.66
CA PHE A 111 -9.36 4.13 -10.90
C PHE A 111 -10.28 3.66 -12.03
N GLN A 112 -10.54 4.56 -12.97
CA GLN A 112 -11.18 4.19 -14.23
C GLN A 112 -10.33 3.17 -14.98
N HIS A 113 -10.96 2.25 -15.72
CA HIS A 113 -10.25 1.14 -16.37
C HIS A 113 -9.12 1.61 -17.30
N TYR A 114 -9.31 2.72 -18.02
CA TYR A 114 -8.29 3.29 -18.91
C TYR A 114 -7.14 4.00 -18.18
N LEU A 115 -7.29 4.26 -16.88
CA LEU A 115 -6.25 4.79 -16.00
C LEU A 115 -5.54 3.69 -15.20
N LEU A 116 -5.94 2.43 -15.37
CA LEU A 116 -5.27 1.33 -14.68
C LEU A 116 -3.83 1.17 -15.17
N PRO A 117 -2.91 0.88 -14.24
CA PRO A 117 -1.51 0.65 -14.59
C PRO A 117 -1.36 -0.47 -15.63
N PRO A 118 -0.41 -0.38 -16.58
CA PRO A 118 -0.21 -1.39 -17.62
C PRO A 118 0.08 -2.80 -17.09
N ASP A 119 0.68 -2.91 -15.90
CA ASP A 119 0.97 -4.17 -15.22
C ASP A 119 -0.23 -4.73 -14.43
N VAL A 120 -1.30 -3.95 -14.26
CA VAL A 120 -2.56 -4.37 -13.62
C VAL A 120 -3.57 -4.87 -14.64
N GLN A 121 -3.56 -4.34 -15.87
CA GLN A 121 -4.50 -4.76 -16.92
C GLN A 121 -4.51 -6.28 -17.19
N PRO A 122 -3.35 -6.97 -17.23
CA PRO A 122 -3.32 -8.43 -17.38
C PRO A 122 -3.97 -9.17 -16.20
N LEU A 123 -4.06 -8.55 -15.02
CA LEU A 123 -4.62 -9.16 -13.80
C LEU A 123 -6.15 -9.02 -13.71
N THR A 124 -6.84 -8.76 -14.82
CA THR A 124 -8.31 -8.65 -14.85
C THR A 124 -8.98 -9.91 -14.26
N GLY A 125 -9.94 -9.74 -13.35
CA GLY A 125 -10.61 -10.84 -12.65
C GLY A 125 -9.95 -11.19 -11.30
N PHE A 126 -8.75 -10.65 -11.02
CA PHE A 126 -8.09 -10.85 -9.75
C PHE A 126 -8.84 -10.20 -8.59
N GLU A 127 -9.57 -9.10 -8.81
CA GLU A 127 -10.37 -8.43 -7.79
C GLU A 127 -11.48 -9.33 -7.21
N THR A 128 -12.17 -10.06 -8.09
CA THR A 128 -13.20 -11.02 -7.68
C THR A 128 -12.61 -12.20 -6.91
N LEU A 129 -11.45 -12.70 -7.35
CA LEU A 129 -10.71 -13.76 -6.68
C LEU A 129 -10.17 -13.30 -5.32
N MET A 130 -9.68 -12.05 -5.22
CA MET A 130 -9.20 -11.44 -3.98
C MET A 130 -10.32 -11.25 -2.96
N ALA A 131 -11.50 -10.81 -3.37
CA ALA A 131 -12.66 -10.68 -2.49
C ALA A 131 -13.09 -12.05 -1.91
N ARG A 132 -13.06 -13.11 -2.74
CA ARG A 132 -13.31 -14.49 -2.29
C ARG A 132 -12.23 -14.95 -1.31
N PHE A 133 -10.95 -14.81 -1.69
CA PHE A 133 -9.82 -15.23 -0.85
C PHE A 133 -9.80 -14.50 0.49
N HIS A 134 -10.02 -13.19 0.52
CA HIS A 134 -10.04 -12.40 1.75
C HIS A 134 -11.06 -12.93 2.76
N ARG A 135 -12.23 -13.33 2.27
CA ARG A 135 -13.31 -13.91 3.09
C ARG A 135 -13.00 -15.34 3.51
N GLU A 136 -12.66 -16.19 2.54
CA GLU A 136 -12.47 -17.63 2.74
C GLU A 136 -11.23 -17.95 3.60
N ALA A 137 -10.19 -17.13 3.52
CA ALA A 137 -8.96 -17.27 4.29
C ALA A 137 -8.97 -16.49 5.61
N ASP A 138 -10.05 -15.76 5.94
CA ASP A 138 -10.17 -14.89 7.11
C ASP A 138 -8.96 -13.94 7.25
N ILE A 139 -8.68 -13.20 6.18
CA ILE A 139 -7.54 -12.28 6.11
C ILE A 139 -7.72 -11.10 7.06
N GLY A 140 -8.96 -10.67 7.33
CA GLY A 140 -9.24 -9.60 8.29
C GLY A 140 -8.72 -9.91 9.70
N THR A 141 -8.82 -11.16 10.16
CA THR A 141 -8.24 -11.57 11.45
C THR A 141 -6.72 -11.60 11.40
N LEU A 142 -6.13 -12.10 10.32
CA LEU A 142 -4.66 -12.09 10.15
C LEU A 142 -4.08 -10.69 10.11
N TRP A 143 -4.77 -9.76 9.46
CA TRP A 143 -4.39 -8.35 9.43
C TRP A 143 -4.31 -7.78 10.84
N LYS A 144 -5.37 -7.95 11.65
CA LYS A 144 -5.41 -7.49 13.05
C LYS A 144 -4.27 -8.07 13.89
N GLN A 145 -3.93 -9.33 13.69
CA GLN A 145 -2.81 -9.97 14.38
C GLN A 145 -1.45 -9.41 13.97
N ALA A 146 -1.30 -9.01 12.70
CA ALA A 146 -0.07 -8.44 12.16
C ALA A 146 0.12 -6.95 12.49
N GLN A 147 -0.93 -6.21 12.85
CA GLN A 147 -0.88 -4.74 13.04
C GLN A 147 0.29 -4.28 13.92
N SER A 148 0.50 -4.93 15.08
CA SER A 148 1.58 -4.56 16.00
C SER A 148 3.00 -4.72 15.40
N ALA A 149 3.19 -5.59 14.41
CA ALA A 149 4.47 -5.70 13.70
C ALA A 149 4.64 -4.55 12.70
N PHE A 150 3.58 -4.21 11.95
CA PHE A 150 3.59 -3.05 11.05
C PHE A 150 3.82 -1.74 11.81
N GLU A 151 3.13 -1.53 12.93
CA GLU A 151 3.29 -0.34 13.77
C GLU A 151 4.74 -0.19 14.27
N ARG A 152 5.36 -1.28 14.72
CA ARG A 152 6.78 -1.26 15.13
C ARG A 152 7.72 -0.88 13.99
N GLN A 153 7.45 -1.36 12.78
CA GLN A 153 8.27 -1.04 11.61
C GLN A 153 8.03 0.40 11.14
N ILE A 154 6.79 0.89 11.18
CA ILE A 154 6.45 2.29 10.89
C ILE A 154 7.19 3.22 11.87
N GLU A 155 7.14 2.94 13.17
CA GLU A 155 7.83 3.73 14.19
C GLU A 155 9.33 3.81 13.92
N ARG A 156 9.94 2.69 13.51
CA ARG A 156 11.36 2.63 13.15
C ARG A 156 11.72 3.54 11.98
N TYR A 157 10.82 3.70 11.01
CA TYR A 157 11.01 4.54 9.83
C TYR A 157 10.62 6.00 10.08
N HIS A 158 9.76 6.28 11.06
CA HIS A 158 9.11 7.58 11.24
C HIS A 158 10.10 8.74 11.32
N GLN A 159 10.96 8.73 12.33
CA GLN A 159 11.93 9.81 12.56
C GLN A 159 12.90 10.03 11.38
N PRO A 160 13.61 9.00 10.87
CA PRO A 160 14.58 9.23 9.82
C PRO A 160 13.94 9.64 8.48
N VAL A 161 12.75 9.13 8.14
CA VAL A 161 12.02 9.57 6.94
C VAL A 161 11.54 11.02 7.08
N SER A 162 10.99 11.39 8.24
CA SER A 162 10.56 12.76 8.51
C SER A 162 11.72 13.75 8.38
N ALA A 163 12.89 13.40 8.93
CA ALA A 163 14.10 14.21 8.81
C ALA A 163 14.54 14.38 7.34
N ALA A 164 14.52 13.30 6.55
CA ALA A 164 14.89 13.35 5.14
C ALA A 164 13.93 14.21 4.30
N VAL A 165 12.61 14.10 4.54
CA VAL A 165 11.60 14.94 3.88
C VAL A 165 11.79 16.43 4.23
N LEU A 166 12.04 16.74 5.51
CA LEU A 166 12.32 18.09 5.97
C LEU A 166 13.61 18.66 5.36
N GLU A 167 14.67 17.86 5.27
CA GLU A 167 15.94 18.23 4.64
C GLU A 167 15.72 18.61 3.16
N VAL A 168 15.02 17.75 2.40
CA VAL A 168 14.69 18.02 1.00
C VAL A 168 13.85 19.28 0.85
N ASN A 169 12.80 19.45 1.65
CA ASN A 169 11.95 20.65 1.61
C ASN A 169 12.77 21.91 1.91
N GLY A 170 13.66 21.86 2.90
CA GLY A 170 14.57 22.96 3.26
C GLY A 170 15.53 23.32 2.12
N TYR A 171 16.15 22.32 1.49
CA TYR A 171 17.06 22.51 0.36
C TYR A 171 16.33 23.09 -0.87
N MET A 172 15.18 22.51 -1.22
CA MET A 172 14.37 22.90 -2.38
C MET A 172 13.56 24.19 -2.15
N ARG A 173 13.59 24.75 -0.93
CA ARG A 173 12.74 25.88 -0.49
C ARG A 173 11.25 25.63 -0.75
N ASN A 174 10.82 24.38 -0.60
CA ASN A 174 9.42 24.00 -0.74
C ASN A 174 8.71 24.18 0.61
N THR A 175 7.89 25.23 0.71
CA THR A 175 7.13 25.55 1.93
C THR A 175 5.73 24.93 1.95
N SER A 176 5.35 24.17 0.91
CA SER A 176 3.97 23.70 0.73
C SER A 176 3.79 22.30 1.31
N GLY A 177 2.73 22.13 2.12
CA GLY A 177 2.22 20.86 2.68
C GLY A 177 1.68 19.85 1.65
N GLY A 178 1.81 20.15 0.35
CA GLY A 178 1.58 19.27 -0.79
C GLY A 178 2.11 19.94 -2.06
N PHE A 179 2.53 19.17 -3.06
CA PHE A 179 3.00 19.70 -4.35
C PHE A 179 1.93 19.52 -5.42
N LEU A 180 1.34 20.64 -5.88
CA LEU A 180 0.38 20.68 -6.99
C LEU A 180 -0.86 19.77 -6.83
N GLY A 181 -1.38 19.61 -5.61
CA GLY A 181 -2.54 18.74 -5.35
C GLY A 181 -2.22 17.24 -5.36
N ARG A 182 -0.96 16.86 -5.58
CA ARG A 182 -0.51 15.47 -5.49
C ARG A 182 -0.21 15.08 -4.05
N ARG A 183 -0.45 13.82 -3.69
CA ARG A 183 -0.10 13.26 -2.38
C ARG A 183 1.13 12.35 -2.49
N PHE A 184 2.00 12.39 -1.49
CA PHE A 184 3.12 11.47 -1.34
C PHE A 184 2.81 10.50 -0.20
N GLN A 185 2.62 9.22 -0.52
CA GLN A 185 2.18 8.19 0.41
C GLN A 185 3.22 7.07 0.49
N ILE A 186 3.65 6.74 1.70
CA ILE A 186 4.57 5.63 1.92
C ILE A 186 3.80 4.48 2.59
N TYR A 187 3.94 3.28 2.05
CA TYR A 187 3.43 2.06 2.68
C TYR A 187 4.60 1.16 3.10
N ILE A 188 4.56 0.70 4.34
CA ILE A 188 5.41 -0.38 4.82
C ILE A 188 4.71 -1.70 4.51
N ASP A 189 5.45 -2.63 3.91
CA ASP A 189 5.06 -4.02 3.70
C ASP A 189 6.00 -4.95 4.47
N LEU A 190 5.43 -6.05 4.99
CA LEU A 190 6.15 -7.10 5.70
C LEU A 190 6.09 -8.47 5.01
N LEU A 191 5.39 -8.61 3.89
CA LEU A 191 5.08 -9.90 3.26
C LEU A 191 5.81 -10.14 1.93
N GLY A 192 6.41 -9.10 1.35
CA GLY A 192 7.21 -9.17 0.14
C GLY A 192 8.62 -9.71 0.38
N ALA A 193 9.33 -10.00 -0.70
CA ALA A 193 10.77 -10.26 -0.63
C ALA A 193 11.51 -9.00 -0.15
N PRO A 194 12.53 -9.15 0.71
CA PRO A 194 13.14 -8.03 1.40
C PRO A 194 14.02 -7.19 0.48
N ASN A 195 14.39 -6.00 0.94
CA ASN A 195 15.30 -5.04 0.29
C ASN A 195 14.81 -4.54 -1.07
N GLN A 196 13.50 -4.48 -1.27
CA GLN A 196 12.86 -3.91 -2.45
C GLN A 196 12.06 -2.66 -2.12
N ILE A 197 12.09 -1.72 -3.07
CA ILE A 197 11.34 -0.48 -3.04
C ILE A 197 10.59 -0.35 -4.34
N HIS A 198 9.29 -0.08 -4.23
CA HIS A 198 8.42 0.08 -5.38
C HIS A 198 7.84 1.49 -5.37
N THR A 199 8.19 2.30 -6.36
CA THR A 199 7.62 3.64 -6.55
C THR A 199 6.57 3.62 -7.67
N ARG A 200 5.46 4.33 -7.49
CA ARG A 200 4.39 4.48 -8.49
C ARG A 200 3.82 5.88 -8.48
N SER A 201 3.48 6.41 -9.66
CA SER A 201 2.69 7.63 -9.78
C SER A 201 1.38 7.27 -10.47
N TYR A 202 0.27 7.30 -9.74
CA TYR A 202 -1.07 6.99 -10.24
C TYR A 202 -2.03 8.14 -9.95
N ALA A 203 -2.61 8.72 -11.00
CA ALA A 203 -3.41 9.95 -10.90
C ALA A 203 -2.66 11.02 -10.09
N ASP A 204 -3.24 11.48 -8.98
CA ASP A 204 -2.66 12.49 -8.10
C ASP A 204 -1.81 11.91 -6.97
N ASP A 205 -1.64 10.59 -6.89
CA ASP A 205 -0.88 9.94 -5.81
C ASP A 205 0.49 9.45 -6.29
N TYR A 206 1.53 9.75 -5.51
CA TYR A 206 2.85 9.15 -5.62
C TYR A 206 3.06 8.18 -4.45
N PHE A 207 3.08 6.90 -4.75
CA PHE A 207 3.24 5.82 -3.78
C PHE A 207 4.68 5.35 -3.71
N VAL A 208 5.13 5.05 -2.49
CA VAL A 208 6.36 4.32 -2.20
C VAL A 208 5.99 3.12 -1.34
N VAL A 209 6.31 1.90 -1.78
CA VAL A 209 6.12 0.68 -0.99
C VAL A 209 7.48 0.12 -0.60
N LEU A 210 7.71 0.02 0.70
CA LEU A 210 8.96 -0.46 1.30
C LEU A 210 8.74 -1.87 1.85
N THR A 211 9.48 -2.84 1.31
CA THR A 211 9.50 -4.22 1.81
C THR A 211 10.46 -4.34 3.02
N PRO A 212 10.49 -5.47 3.75
CA PRO A 212 11.39 -5.63 4.89
C PRO A 212 12.86 -5.37 4.53
N SER A 213 13.58 -4.69 5.41
CA SER A 213 15.01 -4.45 5.27
C SER A 213 15.70 -4.46 6.65
N PRO A 214 16.98 -4.86 6.73
CA PRO A 214 17.71 -4.83 7.99
C PRO A 214 17.86 -3.41 8.52
N GLU A 215 18.04 -2.42 7.65
CA GLU A 215 18.19 -1.00 7.98
C GLU A 215 17.16 -0.16 7.22
N PRO A 216 16.64 0.94 7.81
CA PRO A 216 15.71 1.82 7.12
C PRO A 216 16.30 2.38 5.82
N GLN A 217 15.60 2.20 4.70
CA GLN A 217 16.05 2.64 3.37
C GLN A 217 15.75 4.13 3.12
N VAL A 218 16.23 4.99 4.02
CA VAL A 218 15.93 6.43 4.06
C VAL A 218 16.39 7.15 2.79
N GLU A 219 17.54 6.75 2.27
CA GLU A 219 18.13 7.30 1.05
C GLU A 219 17.23 7.14 -0.16
N ASP A 220 16.62 5.96 -0.31
CA ASP A 220 15.71 5.67 -1.40
C ASP A 220 14.38 6.41 -1.25
N VAL A 221 13.87 6.55 -0.02
CA VAL A 221 12.68 7.38 0.27
C VAL A 221 12.95 8.84 -0.08
N ARG A 222 14.12 9.36 0.30
CA ARG A 222 14.57 10.72 -0.05
C ARG A 222 14.65 10.90 -1.56
N HIS A 223 15.22 9.93 -2.27
CA HIS A 223 15.28 9.92 -3.72
C HIS A 223 13.88 9.91 -4.36
N ALA A 224 12.96 9.08 -3.85
CA ALA A 224 11.58 9.02 -4.32
C ALA A 224 10.82 10.34 -4.06
N TYR A 225 11.05 10.99 -2.92
CA TYR A 225 10.44 12.28 -2.60
C TYR A 225 10.93 13.40 -3.52
N LEU A 226 12.21 13.38 -3.91
CA LEU A 226 12.73 14.29 -4.93
C LEU A 226 12.03 14.12 -6.28
N HIS A 227 11.83 12.88 -6.76
CA HIS A 227 11.05 12.62 -7.99
C HIS A 227 9.61 13.16 -7.88
N TYR A 228 8.95 12.92 -6.75
CA TYR A 228 7.62 13.47 -6.50
C TYR A 228 7.55 15.00 -6.69
N LEU A 229 8.56 15.74 -6.22
CA LEU A 229 8.65 17.19 -6.38
C LEU A 229 9.04 17.62 -7.81
N LEU A 230 9.91 16.86 -8.47
CA LEU A 230 10.54 17.28 -9.72
C LEU A 230 9.75 16.84 -10.98
N ASP A 231 9.09 15.67 -10.96
CA ASP A 231 8.40 15.12 -12.14
C ASP A 231 7.39 16.10 -12.76
N PRO A 232 6.51 16.79 -11.99
CA PRO A 232 5.55 17.70 -12.60
C PRO A 232 6.22 18.94 -13.21
N LEU A 233 7.40 19.34 -12.71
CA LEU A 233 8.17 20.43 -13.29
C LEU A 233 8.74 20.01 -14.64
N ALA A 234 9.26 18.78 -14.75
CA ALA A 234 9.74 18.24 -16.00
C ALA A 234 8.62 18.16 -17.05
N THR A 235 7.42 17.71 -16.69
CA THR A 235 6.27 17.69 -17.61
C THR A 235 5.83 19.11 -17.98
N LYS A 236 5.78 20.03 -17.02
CA LYS A 236 5.32 21.41 -17.25
C LYS A 236 6.24 22.21 -18.17
N TYR A 237 7.55 22.05 -18.03
CA TYR A 237 8.55 22.84 -18.77
C TYR A 237 9.22 22.08 -19.92
N GLY A 238 9.06 20.76 -20.00
CA GLY A 238 9.61 19.94 -21.08
C GLY A 238 8.95 20.13 -22.44
N MET A 239 7.77 20.78 -22.50
CA MET A 239 7.12 21.19 -23.75
C MET A 239 7.53 22.58 -24.25
N VAL A 240 8.47 23.26 -23.56
CA VAL A 240 8.89 24.64 -23.87
C VAL A 240 10.34 24.70 -24.39
N LEU A 241 10.95 23.55 -24.68
CA LEU A 241 12.26 23.42 -25.33
C LEU A 241 12.10 22.68 -26.67
#